data_AF-A0A1Q8FHT7-F1
#
_entry.id   AF-A0A1Q8FHT7-F1
#
_cell.length_a   1.000
_cell.length_b   1.000
_cell.length_c   1.000
_cell.angle_alpha   90.00
_cell.angle_beta   90.00
_cell.angle_gamma   90.00
#
_symmetry.space_group_name_H-M   'P 1'
#
loop_
_entity.id
_entity.type
_entity.pdbx_description
1 polymer ?
#
loop_
_entity_poly.entity_id
_entity_poly.type
_entity_poly.pdbx_seq_one_letter_code
_entity_poly.pdbx_strand_id
1 'polypeptide(L)'
;MPEGFKEASLRIGDEDARYFLQAWEAGLIVRKSPGAYTAPASHVTEQLFWDGRKTYSPRPYTLWLEPIITFGGLSRLHHDHGWPVAQIGTQSIDWAFDLVARLPGEAEEFIAGEVKKSRREIDAMLDVMNALGADPAHSEPPSGDKTRNAYKKLAGLKARRAAVFWALGPEGYSLVFRVNYFDDGRVEFEPVGQDALEYQV
;
A
#
# COMPACT_ATOMS: atom_id res chain seq x y z
N MET A 1 -16.95 24.06 -4.92
CA MET A 1 -16.48 22.99 -4.00
C MET A 1 -17.42 22.94 -2.80
N PRO A 2 -17.69 21.76 -2.21
CA PRO A 2 -18.54 21.68 -1.02
C PRO A 2 -17.90 22.42 0.17
N GLU A 3 -18.72 22.98 1.07
CA GLU A 3 -18.25 23.69 2.24
C GLU A 3 -17.35 22.83 3.14
N GLY A 4 -16.24 23.40 3.63
CA GLY A 4 -15.27 22.72 4.48
C GLY A 4 -14.20 21.90 3.74
N PHE A 5 -14.34 21.66 2.43
CA PHE A 5 -13.28 20.98 1.69
C PHE A 5 -12.03 21.85 1.55
N LYS A 6 -10.87 21.27 1.87
CA LYS A 6 -9.58 21.94 1.66
C LYS A 6 -9.05 21.64 0.25
N GLU A 7 -9.26 22.56 -0.69
CA GLU A 7 -8.81 22.43 -2.09
C GLU A 7 -7.32 22.11 -2.24
N ALA A 8 -6.47 22.62 -1.35
CA ALA A 8 -5.04 22.34 -1.36
C ALA A 8 -4.67 20.84 -1.18
N SER A 9 -5.63 20.00 -0.75
CA SER A 9 -5.50 18.54 -0.67
C SER A 9 -5.79 17.82 -1.99
N LEU A 10 -6.36 18.50 -2.99
CA LEU A 10 -6.60 17.97 -4.31
C LEU A 10 -5.29 17.93 -5.11
N ARG A 11 -4.50 16.88 -4.86
CA ARG A 11 -3.19 16.63 -5.49
C ARG A 11 -3.15 15.25 -6.14
N ILE A 12 -4.26 14.87 -6.76
CA ILE A 12 -4.33 13.66 -7.60
C ILE A 12 -3.86 14.09 -8.98
N GLY A 13 -2.86 13.42 -9.55
CA GLY A 13 -2.59 13.60 -10.97
C GLY A 13 -3.30 12.54 -11.82
N ASP A 14 -3.13 12.64 -13.13
CA ASP A 14 -4.00 11.99 -14.11
C ASP A 14 -3.89 10.46 -14.05
N GLU A 15 -2.70 9.95 -13.74
CA GLU A 15 -2.46 8.51 -13.69
C GLU A 15 -3.13 7.86 -12.46
N ASP A 16 -3.01 8.48 -11.30
CA ASP A 16 -3.67 8.01 -10.07
C ASP A 16 -5.20 8.05 -10.21
N ALA A 17 -5.73 9.12 -10.82
CA ALA A 17 -7.16 9.25 -11.11
C ALA A 17 -7.63 8.16 -12.08
N ARG A 18 -6.86 7.91 -13.15
CA ARG A 18 -7.19 6.88 -14.14
C ARG A 18 -7.26 5.49 -13.51
N TYR A 19 -6.24 5.07 -12.77
CA TYR A 19 -6.24 3.73 -12.16
C TYR A 19 -7.30 3.59 -11.06
N PHE A 20 -7.59 4.65 -10.31
CA PHE A 20 -8.70 4.64 -9.36
C PHE A 20 -10.05 4.41 -10.07
N LEU A 21 -10.31 5.11 -11.17
CA LEU A 21 -11.54 4.92 -11.94
C LEU A 21 -11.62 3.52 -12.55
N GLN A 22 -10.50 2.98 -13.05
CA GLN A 22 -10.46 1.61 -13.54
C GLN A 22 -10.78 0.59 -12.43
N ALA A 23 -10.21 0.75 -11.23
CA ALA A 23 -10.56 -0.11 -10.09
C ALA A 23 -12.06 -0.05 -9.75
N TRP A 24 -12.65 1.14 -9.81
CA TRP A 24 -14.08 1.33 -9.59
C TRP A 24 -14.94 0.67 -10.67
N GLU A 25 -14.63 0.89 -11.93
CA GLU A 25 -15.38 0.36 -13.09
C GLU A 25 -15.29 -1.17 -13.18
N ALA A 26 -14.14 -1.75 -12.86
CA ALA A 26 -13.93 -3.20 -12.85
C ALA A 26 -14.50 -3.88 -11.59
N GLY A 27 -15.10 -3.13 -10.67
CA GLY A 27 -15.67 -3.69 -9.43
C GLY A 27 -14.62 -4.22 -8.45
N LEU A 28 -13.36 -3.77 -8.57
CA LEU A 28 -12.28 -4.09 -7.62
C LEU A 28 -12.47 -3.40 -6.27
N ILE A 29 -13.33 -2.38 -6.23
CA ILE A 29 -13.73 -1.70 -5.01
C ILE A 29 -15.25 -1.49 -4.98
N VAL A 30 -15.83 -1.66 -3.81
CA VAL A 30 -17.26 -1.48 -3.56
C VAL A 30 -17.46 -0.37 -2.54
N ARG A 31 -18.24 0.64 -2.91
CA ARG A 31 -18.63 1.71 -1.98
C ARG A 31 -19.54 1.16 -0.88
N LYS A 32 -19.17 1.43 0.37
CA LYS A 32 -19.97 1.07 1.57
C LYS A 32 -20.76 2.26 2.11
N SER A 33 -20.17 3.45 2.06
CA SER A 33 -20.82 4.71 2.44
C SER A 33 -20.16 5.87 1.67
N PRO A 34 -20.64 7.13 1.77
CA PRO A 34 -19.96 8.26 1.16
C PRO A 34 -18.49 8.35 1.57
N GLY A 35 -17.58 8.27 0.59
CA GLY A 35 -16.14 8.35 0.85
C GLY A 35 -15.51 7.08 1.42
N ALA A 36 -16.25 5.98 1.58
CA ALA A 36 -15.75 4.74 2.18
C ALA A 36 -15.93 3.54 1.24
N TYR A 37 -14.84 2.80 1.02
CA TYR A 37 -14.73 1.76 -0.01
C TYR A 37 -14.01 0.53 0.54
N THR A 38 -14.32 -0.66 0.01
CA THR A 38 -13.63 -1.90 0.37
C THR A 38 -13.29 -2.69 -0.88
N ALA A 39 -12.18 -3.41 -0.88
CA ALA A 39 -11.88 -4.39 -1.92
C ALA A 39 -12.50 -5.76 -1.58
N PRO A 40 -12.86 -6.60 -2.58
CA PRO A 40 -13.50 -7.90 -2.36
C PRO A 40 -12.73 -8.85 -1.44
N ALA A 41 -11.40 -8.92 -1.56
CA ALA A 41 -10.55 -9.77 -0.70
C ALA A 41 -10.04 -9.04 0.56
N SER A 42 -10.75 -8.02 1.02
CA SER A 42 -10.39 -7.21 2.19
C SER A 42 -11.44 -7.25 3.27
N HIS A 43 -10.98 -7.22 4.51
CA HIS A 43 -11.84 -7.09 5.70
C HIS A 43 -11.98 -5.64 6.19
N VAL A 44 -11.32 -4.70 5.51
CA VAL A 44 -11.21 -3.31 5.97
C VAL A 44 -11.84 -2.35 4.97
N THR A 45 -12.37 -1.25 5.50
CA THR A 45 -12.92 -0.14 4.73
C THR A 45 -11.92 1.01 4.72
N GLU A 46 -11.50 1.41 3.52
CA GLU A 46 -10.67 2.59 3.28
C GLU A 46 -11.53 3.84 3.18
N GLN A 47 -11.01 4.96 3.69
CA GLN A 47 -11.67 6.27 3.62
C GLN A 47 -10.90 7.21 2.69
N LEU A 48 -11.58 7.81 1.72
CA LEU A 48 -10.97 8.79 0.81
C LEU A 48 -10.84 10.19 1.42
N PHE A 49 -11.53 10.46 2.52
CA PHE A 49 -11.54 11.78 3.15
C PHE A 49 -11.16 11.69 4.62
N TRP A 50 -10.25 12.57 5.02
CA TRP A 50 -9.89 12.75 6.42
C TRP A 50 -10.60 13.96 6.99
N ASP A 51 -11.41 13.74 8.01
CA ASP A 51 -12.09 14.83 8.70
C ASP A 51 -11.16 15.54 9.70
N GLY A 52 -11.22 16.87 9.70
CA GLY A 52 -10.59 17.70 10.71
C GLY A 52 -11.34 17.71 12.06
N ARG A 53 -10.99 18.66 12.92
CA ARG A 53 -11.55 18.76 14.27
C ARG A 53 -13.05 19.05 14.23
N LYS A 54 -13.84 18.32 15.04
CA LYS A 54 -15.30 18.45 15.15
C LYS A 54 -15.76 19.82 15.69
N THR A 55 -14.86 20.61 16.26
CA THR A 55 -15.14 21.93 16.85
C THR A 55 -15.24 23.06 15.81
N TYR A 56 -14.92 22.81 14.54
CA TYR A 56 -15.04 23.80 13.46
C TYR A 56 -16.34 23.59 12.66
N SER A 57 -16.93 24.69 12.18
CA SER A 57 -18.13 24.68 11.32
C SER A 57 -17.95 25.64 10.13
N PRO A 58 -18.05 25.16 8.88
CA PRO A 58 -18.18 23.76 8.48
C PRO A 58 -16.95 22.93 8.93
N ARG A 59 -17.15 21.65 9.25
CA ARG A 59 -16.05 20.76 9.64
C ARG A 59 -15.10 20.62 8.44
N PRO A 60 -13.82 20.98 8.57
CA PRO A 60 -12.92 20.88 7.44
C PRO A 60 -12.63 19.42 7.13
N TYR A 61 -12.45 19.08 5.87
CA TYR A 61 -12.01 17.75 5.46
C TYR A 61 -11.07 17.82 4.26
N THR A 62 -10.17 16.85 4.16
CA THR A 62 -9.15 16.76 3.11
C THR A 62 -9.30 15.45 2.37
N LEU A 63 -8.94 15.46 1.09
CA LEU A 63 -8.71 14.23 0.37
C LEU A 63 -7.48 13.50 0.94
N TRP A 64 -7.60 12.19 1.11
CA TRP A 64 -6.50 11.31 1.49
C TRP A 64 -6.00 10.59 0.23
N LEU A 65 -4.79 10.91 -0.21
CA LEU A 65 -4.24 10.44 -1.48
C LEU A 65 -3.85 8.96 -1.45
N GLU A 66 -3.34 8.46 -0.32
CA GLU A 66 -2.84 7.08 -0.22
C GLU A 66 -3.92 6.04 -0.58
N PRO A 67 -5.16 6.09 -0.06
CA PRO A 67 -6.24 5.19 -0.51
C PRO A 67 -6.52 5.22 -2.01
N ILE A 68 -6.37 6.37 -2.68
CA ILE A 68 -6.55 6.47 -4.14
C ILE A 68 -5.44 5.68 -4.85
N ILE A 69 -4.19 5.86 -4.43
CA ILE A 69 -3.04 5.13 -4.97
C ILE A 69 -3.16 3.64 -4.64
N THR A 70 -3.61 3.26 -3.44
CA THR A 70 -3.85 1.86 -3.04
C THR A 70 -4.83 1.18 -3.98
N PHE A 71 -5.96 1.81 -4.29
CA PHE A 71 -6.93 1.27 -5.24
C PHE A 71 -6.39 1.26 -6.66
N GLY A 72 -5.60 2.26 -7.04
CA GLY A 72 -4.86 2.23 -8.31
C GLY A 72 -3.90 1.04 -8.39
N GLY A 73 -3.26 0.66 -7.29
CA GLY A 73 -2.44 -0.54 -7.18
C GLY A 73 -3.23 -1.83 -7.44
N LEU A 74 -4.46 -1.93 -6.92
CA LEU A 74 -5.35 -3.07 -7.23
C LEU A 74 -5.71 -3.12 -8.72
N SER A 75 -6.01 -1.96 -9.32
CA SER A 75 -6.26 -1.86 -10.76
C SER A 75 -5.09 -2.38 -11.57
N ARG A 76 -3.86 -1.98 -11.22
CA ARG A 76 -2.64 -2.42 -11.89
C ARG A 76 -2.40 -3.92 -11.75
N LEU A 77 -2.54 -4.47 -10.54
CA LEU A 77 -2.44 -5.91 -10.33
C LEU A 77 -3.43 -6.68 -11.23
N HIS A 78 -4.68 -6.21 -11.30
CA HIS A 78 -5.70 -6.89 -12.08
C HIS A 78 -5.51 -6.75 -13.60
N HIS A 79 -5.39 -5.51 -14.08
CA HIS A 79 -5.41 -5.21 -15.52
C HIS A 79 -4.05 -5.38 -16.19
N ASP A 80 -2.97 -4.96 -15.52
CA ASP A 80 -1.63 -4.93 -16.11
C ASP A 80 -0.86 -6.22 -15.82
N HIS A 81 -1.16 -6.86 -14.68
CA HIS A 81 -0.42 -8.03 -14.20
C HIS A 81 -1.26 -9.31 -14.10
N GLY A 82 -2.54 -9.27 -14.51
CA GLY A 82 -3.39 -10.45 -14.66
C GLY A 82 -3.88 -11.09 -13.37
N TRP A 83 -3.74 -10.44 -12.22
CA TRP A 83 -4.19 -11.00 -10.95
C TRP A 83 -5.71 -11.15 -10.89
N PRO A 84 -6.24 -12.31 -10.46
CA PRO A 84 -7.67 -12.46 -10.22
C PRO A 84 -8.16 -11.56 -9.08
N VAL A 85 -9.36 -10.99 -9.23
CA VAL A 85 -10.01 -10.14 -8.22
C VAL A 85 -10.06 -10.81 -6.84
N ALA A 86 -10.28 -12.12 -6.79
CA ALA A 86 -10.37 -12.89 -5.55
C ALA A 86 -9.02 -13.02 -4.80
N GLN A 87 -7.91 -12.69 -5.45
CA GLN A 87 -6.55 -12.85 -4.91
C GLN A 87 -5.91 -11.52 -4.49
N ILE A 88 -6.57 -10.38 -4.70
CA ILE A 88 -6.02 -9.05 -4.41
C ILE A 88 -6.91 -8.29 -3.44
N GLY A 89 -6.30 -7.55 -2.53
CA GLY A 89 -7.02 -6.78 -1.52
C GLY A 89 -6.21 -5.62 -0.98
N THR A 90 -6.91 -4.68 -0.35
CA THR A 90 -6.33 -3.69 0.56
C THR A 90 -6.11 -4.27 1.95
N GLN A 91 -5.09 -3.75 2.62
CA GLN A 91 -4.69 -4.04 4.00
C GLN A 91 -4.37 -5.50 4.31
N SER A 92 -3.15 -5.77 4.75
CA SER A 92 -2.84 -7.05 5.40
C SER A 92 -3.67 -7.21 6.68
N ILE A 93 -3.80 -8.44 7.19
CA ILE A 93 -4.65 -8.76 8.34
C ILE A 93 -4.31 -7.96 9.62
N ASP A 94 -3.05 -7.57 9.77
CA ASP A 94 -2.51 -6.76 10.87
C ASP A 94 -2.25 -5.30 10.48
N TRP A 95 -2.70 -4.89 9.28
CA TRP A 95 -2.49 -3.56 8.72
C TRP A 95 -1.01 -3.19 8.53
N ALA A 96 -0.14 -4.20 8.41
CA ALA A 96 1.27 -4.02 8.08
C ALA A 96 1.48 -3.56 6.63
N PHE A 97 0.59 -3.85 5.68
CA PHE A 97 0.74 -3.42 4.28
C PHE A 97 -0.57 -2.83 3.77
N ASP A 98 -0.50 -1.84 2.87
CA ASP A 98 -1.67 -1.13 2.34
C ASP A 98 -2.41 -1.92 1.26
N LEU A 99 -1.70 -2.76 0.50
CA LEU A 99 -2.28 -3.69 -0.48
C LEU A 99 -1.53 -5.00 -0.52
N VAL A 100 -2.22 -6.07 -0.93
CA VAL A 100 -1.71 -7.43 -0.88
C VAL A 100 -2.21 -8.25 -2.06
N ALA A 101 -1.42 -9.26 -2.47
CA ALA A 101 -1.84 -10.31 -3.39
C ALA A 101 -1.45 -11.69 -2.83
N ARG A 102 -2.29 -12.72 -3.00
CA ARG A 102 -2.09 -14.08 -2.48
C ARG A 102 -2.23 -15.11 -3.60
N LEU A 103 -1.39 -16.15 -3.59
CA LEU A 103 -1.57 -17.26 -4.53
C LEU A 103 -2.78 -18.12 -4.12
N PRO A 104 -3.40 -18.85 -5.08
CA PRO A 104 -4.53 -19.72 -4.77
C PRO A 104 -4.21 -20.76 -3.69
N GLY A 105 -4.98 -20.73 -2.61
CA GLY A 105 -4.84 -21.65 -1.48
C GLY A 105 -3.78 -21.24 -0.46
N GLU A 106 -3.05 -20.15 -0.68
CA GLU A 106 -2.10 -19.61 0.29
C GLU A 106 -2.78 -18.60 1.23
N ALA A 107 -2.46 -18.71 2.52
CA ALA A 107 -2.95 -17.78 3.53
C ALA A 107 -2.08 -16.50 3.58
N GLU A 108 -0.78 -16.65 3.37
CA GLU A 108 0.19 -15.58 3.44
C GLU A 108 0.24 -14.77 2.14
N GLU A 109 0.65 -13.52 2.25
CA GLU A 109 0.83 -12.62 1.12
C GLU A 109 2.00 -13.03 0.23
N PHE A 110 1.78 -13.20 -1.07
CA PHE A 110 2.84 -13.34 -2.07
C PHE A 110 3.43 -11.98 -2.43
N ILE A 111 2.56 -10.99 -2.67
CA ILE A 111 2.92 -9.57 -2.84
C ILE A 111 2.47 -8.79 -1.60
N ALA A 112 3.41 -8.09 -0.97
CA ALA A 112 3.15 -7.12 0.09
C ALA A 112 3.43 -5.70 -0.43
N GLY A 113 2.40 -4.86 -0.49
CA GLY A 113 2.47 -3.53 -1.06
C GLY A 113 2.33 -2.42 -0.04
N GLU A 114 3.19 -1.40 -0.13
CA GLU A 114 3.15 -0.21 0.73
C GLU A 114 2.98 1.05 -0.12
N VAL A 115 2.08 1.93 0.30
CA VAL A 115 1.72 3.15 -0.41
C VAL A 115 2.18 4.36 0.39
N LYS A 116 2.70 5.37 -0.31
CA LYS A 116 2.96 6.69 0.28
C LYS A 116 2.51 7.80 -0.67
N LYS A 117 2.07 8.91 -0.10
CA LYS A 117 1.65 10.11 -0.86
C LYS A 117 2.79 10.84 -1.57
N SER A 118 4.06 10.44 -1.41
CA SER A 118 5.20 11.06 -2.09
C SER A 118 6.35 10.10 -2.35
N ARG A 119 7.08 10.32 -3.45
CA ARG A 119 8.29 9.55 -3.80
C ARG A 119 9.34 9.60 -2.69
N ARG A 120 9.55 10.79 -2.10
CA ARG A 120 10.49 10.99 -0.99
C ARG A 120 10.18 10.15 0.25
N GLU A 121 8.91 9.94 0.57
CA GLU A 121 8.54 9.09 1.70
C GLU A 121 8.80 7.61 1.43
N ILE A 122 8.73 7.18 0.17
CA ILE A 122 9.08 5.82 -0.26
C ILE A 122 10.57 5.62 -0.17
N ASP A 123 11.35 6.50 -0.79
CA ASP A 123 12.81 6.44 -0.78
C ASP A 123 13.34 6.40 0.67
N ALA A 124 12.86 7.30 1.53
CA ALA A 124 13.26 7.36 2.93
C ALA A 124 12.86 6.11 3.73
N MET A 125 11.70 5.50 3.41
CA MET A 125 11.29 4.25 4.06
C MET A 125 12.16 3.08 3.60
N LEU A 126 12.46 2.99 2.31
CA LEU A 126 13.31 1.95 1.73
C LEU A 126 14.74 2.02 2.27
N ASP A 127 15.31 3.22 2.42
CA ASP A 127 16.63 3.41 3.03
C ASP A 127 16.68 2.80 4.45
N VAL A 128 15.65 3.07 5.25
CA VAL A 128 15.55 2.53 6.62
C VAL A 128 15.31 1.02 6.60
N MET A 129 14.44 0.51 5.72
CA MET A 129 14.17 -0.92 5.60
C MET A 129 15.40 -1.70 5.16
N ASN A 130 16.21 -1.17 4.24
CA ASN A 130 17.47 -1.77 3.82
C ASN A 130 18.50 -1.80 4.96
N ALA A 131 18.64 -0.68 5.69
CA ALA A 131 19.55 -0.62 6.84
C ALA A 131 19.16 -1.63 7.94
N LEU A 132 17.87 -1.72 8.27
CA LEU A 132 17.35 -2.69 9.24
C LEU A 132 17.45 -4.14 8.71
N GLY A 133 17.24 -4.35 7.41
CA GLY A 133 17.33 -5.67 6.77
C GLY A 133 18.76 -6.25 6.79
N ALA A 134 19.76 -5.37 6.65
CA ALA A 134 21.17 -5.73 6.68
C ALA A 134 21.70 -6.05 8.10
N ASP A 135 21.07 -5.53 9.15
CA ASP A 135 21.45 -5.77 10.54
C ASP A 135 20.45 -6.70 11.24
N PRO A 136 20.69 -8.01 11.32
CA PRO A 136 19.74 -8.94 11.96
C PRO A 136 19.64 -8.76 13.49
N ALA A 137 20.57 -8.01 14.11
CA ALA A 137 20.60 -7.81 15.56
C ALA A 137 19.84 -6.56 16.03
N HIS A 138 19.23 -5.79 15.12
CA HIS A 138 18.48 -4.60 15.49
C HIS A 138 17.27 -4.94 16.38
N SER A 139 17.03 -4.12 17.41
CA SER A 139 15.86 -4.22 18.28
C SER A 139 14.69 -3.38 17.77
N GLU A 140 13.48 -3.64 18.29
CA GLU A 140 12.32 -2.80 17.97
C GLU A 140 12.57 -1.34 18.42
N PRO A 141 12.40 -0.35 17.52
CA PRO A 141 12.52 1.06 17.89
C PRO A 141 11.44 1.47 18.90
N PRO A 142 11.75 2.40 19.83
CA PRO A 142 10.79 2.87 20.82
C PRO A 142 9.59 3.58 20.18
N SER A 143 8.52 3.75 20.98
CA SER A 143 7.33 4.46 20.52
C SER A 143 7.63 5.91 20.14
N GLY A 144 7.13 6.35 18.98
CA GLY A 144 7.38 7.69 18.43
C GLY A 144 8.65 7.80 17.57
N ASP A 145 9.47 6.74 17.50
CA ASP A 145 10.61 6.72 16.59
C ASP A 145 10.15 6.72 15.12
N LYS A 146 10.80 7.54 14.29
CA LYS A 146 10.50 7.68 12.87
C LYS A 146 10.77 6.40 12.08
N THR A 147 11.69 5.55 12.56
CA THR A 147 12.05 4.27 11.95
C THR A 147 11.08 3.15 12.32
N ARG A 148 10.23 3.34 13.32
CA ARG A 148 9.32 2.29 13.81
C ARG A 148 8.35 1.79 12.74
N ASN A 149 7.88 2.65 11.84
CA ASN A 149 7.03 2.21 10.75
C ASN A 149 7.78 1.24 9.83
N ALA A 150 8.98 1.61 9.37
CA ALA A 150 9.82 0.77 8.53
C ALA A 150 10.18 -0.56 9.23
N TYR A 151 10.47 -0.53 10.54
CA TYR A 151 10.66 -1.73 11.35
C TYR A 151 9.44 -2.66 11.29
N LYS A 152 8.22 -2.12 11.48
CA LYS A 152 6.99 -2.91 11.40
C LYS A 152 6.77 -3.51 10.01
N LYS A 153 7.10 -2.79 8.94
CA LYS A 153 7.03 -3.32 7.56
C LYS A 153 8.00 -4.49 7.39
N LEU A 154 9.25 -4.33 7.83
CA LEU A 154 10.25 -5.39 7.76
C LEU A 154 9.87 -6.62 8.61
N ALA A 155 9.37 -6.41 9.83
CA ALA A 155 8.87 -7.48 10.69
C ALA A 155 7.69 -8.21 10.05
N GLY A 156 6.76 -7.46 9.44
CA GLY A 156 5.65 -8.02 8.68
C GLY A 156 6.11 -8.87 7.50
N LEU A 157 7.10 -8.39 6.73
CA LEU A 157 7.70 -9.16 5.62
C LEU A 157 8.34 -10.44 6.14
N LYS A 158 9.08 -10.40 7.25
CA LYS A 158 9.72 -11.58 7.85
C LYS A 158 8.70 -12.63 8.30
N ALA A 159 7.61 -12.20 8.94
CA ALA A 159 6.59 -13.10 9.45
C ALA A 159 5.86 -13.85 8.33
N ARG A 160 5.57 -13.16 7.22
CA ARG A 160 4.77 -13.68 6.09
C ARG A 160 5.59 -14.35 5.01
N ARG A 161 6.89 -14.04 4.97
CA ARG A 161 7.81 -14.43 3.89
C ARG A 161 7.30 -14.06 2.49
N ALA A 162 6.68 -12.88 2.36
CA ALA A 162 6.21 -12.38 1.08
C ALA A 162 7.36 -12.35 0.05
N ALA A 163 7.15 -12.96 -1.11
CA ALA A 163 8.18 -13.10 -2.13
C ALA A 163 8.52 -11.74 -2.79
N VAL A 164 7.52 -10.86 -2.87
CA VAL A 164 7.65 -9.56 -3.54
C VAL A 164 7.20 -8.44 -2.60
N PHE A 165 8.04 -7.41 -2.50
CA PHE A 165 7.68 -6.14 -1.89
C PHE A 165 7.49 -5.09 -2.98
N TRP A 166 6.35 -4.39 -2.93
CA TRP A 166 6.00 -3.38 -3.91
C TRP A 166 5.75 -2.04 -3.24
N ALA A 167 6.58 -1.04 -3.54
CA ALA A 167 6.42 0.31 -3.03
C ALA A 167 5.79 1.21 -4.09
N LEU A 168 4.65 1.82 -3.76
CA LEU A 168 3.87 2.66 -4.67
C LEU A 168 3.77 4.09 -4.19
N GLY A 169 3.85 5.01 -5.14
CA GLY A 169 3.69 6.44 -4.93
C GLY A 169 2.81 7.09 -5.98
N PRO A 170 2.66 8.42 -5.92
CA PRO A 170 1.82 9.16 -6.86
C PRO A 170 2.39 9.14 -8.28
N GLU A 171 1.51 9.37 -9.25
CA GLU A 171 1.84 9.47 -10.68
C GLU A 171 2.58 8.22 -11.18
N GLY A 172 2.00 7.05 -10.91
CA GLY A 172 2.51 5.76 -11.38
C GLY A 172 3.83 5.32 -10.75
N TYR A 173 4.38 6.09 -9.82
CA TYR A 173 5.66 5.78 -9.21
C TYR A 173 5.62 4.41 -8.52
N SER A 174 6.59 3.56 -8.85
CA SER A 174 6.54 2.15 -8.56
C SER A 174 7.94 1.58 -8.48
N LEU A 175 8.28 0.96 -7.35
CA LEU A 175 9.51 0.19 -7.17
C LEU A 175 9.14 -1.23 -6.72
N VAL A 176 9.67 -2.22 -7.42
CA VAL A 176 9.38 -3.64 -7.17
C VAL A 176 10.66 -4.32 -6.73
N PHE A 177 10.57 -5.13 -5.67
CA PHE A 177 11.69 -5.85 -5.11
C PHE A 177 11.33 -7.32 -4.91
N ARG A 178 12.23 -8.22 -5.31
CA ARG A 178 12.24 -9.57 -4.77
C ARG A 178 12.81 -9.50 -3.35
N VAL A 179 12.14 -10.16 -2.41
CA VAL A 179 12.57 -10.19 -1.01
C VAL A 179 13.33 -11.48 -0.73
N ASN A 180 14.61 -11.35 -0.42
CA ASN A 180 15.47 -12.47 -0.09
C ASN A 180 15.63 -12.58 1.42
N TYR A 181 15.32 -13.75 1.98
CA TYR A 181 15.37 -14.03 3.40
C TYR A 181 16.49 -15.03 3.70
N PHE A 182 17.40 -14.67 4.59
CA PHE A 182 18.56 -15.50 4.95
C PHE A 182 18.40 -16.13 6.33
N ASP A 183 19.09 -17.26 6.55
CA ASP A 183 19.02 -18.02 7.81
C ASP A 183 19.55 -17.26 9.02
N ASP A 184 20.43 -16.27 8.79
CA ASP A 184 20.95 -15.36 9.82
C ASP A 184 19.97 -14.23 10.19
N GLY A 185 18.76 -14.23 9.60
CA GLY A 185 17.73 -13.23 9.85
C GLY A 185 17.87 -11.95 9.02
N ARG A 186 18.88 -11.86 8.14
CA ARG A 186 18.98 -10.76 7.17
C ARG A 186 17.84 -10.84 6.14
N VAL A 187 17.48 -9.67 5.65
CA VAL A 187 16.52 -9.50 4.56
C VAL A 187 17.12 -8.53 3.56
N GLU A 188 17.16 -8.93 2.29
CA GLU A 188 17.66 -8.09 1.21
C GLU A 188 16.54 -7.84 0.20
N PHE A 189 16.53 -6.62 -0.33
CA PHE A 189 15.59 -6.17 -1.35
C PHE A 189 16.33 -6.10 -2.68
N GLU A 190 16.13 -7.09 -3.54
CA GLU A 190 16.70 -7.12 -4.89
C GLU A 190 15.77 -6.35 -5.84
N PRO A 191 16.18 -5.20 -6.42
CA PRO A 191 15.35 -4.49 -7.37
C PRO A 191 15.08 -5.35 -8.61
N VAL A 192 13.81 -5.46 -8.99
CA VAL A 192 13.36 -6.25 -10.16
C VAL A 192 12.39 -5.43 -11.00
N GLY A 193 12.08 -5.93 -12.20
CA GLY A 193 11.08 -5.33 -13.07
C GLY A 193 9.64 -5.57 -12.59
N GLN A 194 8.70 -4.94 -13.30
CA GLN A 194 7.26 -5.11 -13.07
C GLN A 194 6.77 -6.54 -13.42
N ASP A 195 7.55 -7.30 -14.17
CA ASP A 195 7.31 -8.72 -14.49
C ASP A 195 7.24 -9.58 -13.22
N ALA A 196 7.93 -9.17 -12.14
CA ALA A 196 7.80 -9.83 -10.84
C ALA A 196 6.42 -9.67 -10.19
N LEU A 197 5.59 -8.75 -10.68
CA LEU A 197 4.20 -8.60 -10.25
C LEU A 197 3.24 -9.47 -11.08
N GLU A 198 3.66 -10.14 -12.15
CA GLU A 198 2.76 -10.93 -12.99
C GLU A 198 2.16 -12.12 -12.24
N TYR A 199 0.87 -12.38 -12.47
CA TYR A 199 0.23 -13.58 -11.98
C TYR A 199 0.66 -14.79 -12.82
N GLN A 200 1.50 -15.63 -12.23
CA GLN A 200 2.00 -16.87 -12.83
C GLN A 200 1.47 -18.07 -12.03
N VAL A 201 0.83 -19.03 -12.71
CA VAL A 201 0.30 -20.28 -12.13
C VAL A 201 0.73 -21.47 -12.97
#